data_AF-A0A8J6HFM2-F1
#
_entry.id   AF-A0A8J6HFM2-F1
#
_cell.length_a   1.000
_cell.length_b   1.000
_cell.length_c   1.000
_cell.angle_alpha   90.00
_cell.angle_beta   90.00
_cell.angle_gamma   90.00
#
_symmetry.space_group_name_H-M   'P 1'
#
loop_
_entity.id
_entity.type
_entity.pdbx_description
1 polymer ?
#
loop_
_entity_poly.entity_id
_entity_poly.type
_entity_poly.pdbx_seq_one_letter_code
_entity_poly.pdbx_strand_id
1 'polypeptide(L)'
;MPDHTAQFKTLRKEIKQTITPHVASLNGEDCQNLKYLVETMINQLVKNEDELLDEDESDSETPRIKKSQCNFSILQSWYEELYLTPNLNSSPKKQKTKINKKVIVVIIPDFENFAPKVLQDFILIASSYINVLPFVFVFGVATSLTAVHRSLPCHVSSKINIKVFHSSPSTVYLNNVLENILFSRDCPFHLGGKVFNLFTDIFLFYDLSVSGFIQNFKYAMLEHFSYGNAMALCKNKNIKQIVAEFTHDDLENVRHLFSFRKLVESESPENRIYLLTDDHYFRNVLKKEIKKIARYVPNLHLFLKCLHILVCDLPRAPLGKQVRELYACAVSKSITRSQEYKECFQLLSFQSRDELSNKLLRVKDFIENNVEQSQLDGDVREGIITQLSGYVNKLNHLEWEEEVEEVENDTLCEILDRKQFKEKLSQISKHNQPKNKYDKIRAEVLDFLSQQFDRYLLEPTSFPFHEIFFFNDISIQNHIIGSHRAAIHTALNDPHFYLQCSCCEISNDSIILPSMPDISIVYKLHLECGKMINLYDWLQSFLSIVDPQDIDDDSKPKVKPQLQARFTQAVAELEYLGFIKSSKRKMDHVARLTWGG
;
A
#
# COMPACT_ATOMS: atom_id res chain seq x y z
N MET A 1 -12.23 -6.17 10.11
CA MET A 1 -11.17 -5.58 9.24
C MET A 1 -10.67 -4.25 9.84
N PRO A 2 -9.35 -4.00 9.99
CA PRO A 2 -8.83 -2.89 10.79
C PRO A 2 -9.24 -1.50 10.27
N ASP A 3 -9.15 -1.26 8.96
CA ASP A 3 -9.46 0.05 8.35
C ASP A 3 -10.94 0.46 8.53
N HIS A 4 -11.86 -0.50 8.43
CA HIS A 4 -13.29 -0.25 8.61
C HIS A 4 -13.68 0.00 10.07
N THR A 5 -12.83 -0.38 11.02
CA THR A 5 -13.09 -0.12 12.45
C THR A 5 -13.18 1.38 12.72
N ALA A 6 -12.31 2.19 12.08
CA ALA A 6 -12.37 3.64 12.17
C ALA A 6 -13.66 4.19 11.52
N GLN A 7 -14.08 3.63 10.39
CA GLN A 7 -15.32 4.02 9.71
C GLN A 7 -16.56 3.76 10.58
N PHE A 8 -16.65 2.57 11.19
CA PHE A 8 -17.76 2.24 12.08
C PHE A 8 -17.77 3.09 13.36
N LYS A 9 -16.60 3.47 13.88
CA LYS A 9 -16.50 4.42 15.00
C LYS A 9 -17.03 5.80 14.63
N THR A 10 -16.64 6.34 13.46
CA THR A 10 -17.16 7.62 12.97
C THR A 10 -18.66 7.55 12.68
N LEU A 11 -19.12 6.49 12.01
CA LEU A 11 -20.54 6.25 11.74
C LEU A 11 -21.35 6.21 13.04
N ARG A 12 -20.86 5.50 14.05
CA ARG A 12 -21.51 5.44 15.36
C ARG A 12 -21.62 6.82 16.00
N LYS A 13 -20.56 7.62 15.94
CA LYS A 13 -20.55 9.00 16.47
C LYS A 13 -21.56 9.89 15.74
N GLU A 14 -21.59 9.83 14.41
CA GLU A 14 -22.53 10.59 13.60
C GLU A 14 -23.99 10.19 13.85
N ILE A 15 -24.30 8.89 13.95
CA ILE A 15 -25.65 8.40 14.25
C ILE A 15 -26.08 8.84 15.65
N LYS A 16 -25.19 8.77 16.64
CA LYS A 16 -25.45 9.24 18.01
C LYS A 16 -25.82 10.72 18.05
N GLN A 17 -25.15 11.54 17.24
CA GLN A 17 -25.37 12.99 17.20
C GLN A 17 -26.61 13.40 16.36
N THR A 18 -26.87 12.71 15.25
CA THR A 18 -27.85 13.17 14.25
C THR A 18 -29.20 12.46 14.32
N ILE A 19 -29.22 11.15 14.60
CA ILE A 19 -30.44 10.33 14.51
C ILE A 19 -30.89 9.90 15.91
N THR A 20 -30.08 9.12 16.63
CA THR A 20 -30.48 8.48 17.87
C THR A 20 -29.31 8.25 18.82
N PRO A 21 -29.46 8.53 20.12
CA PRO A 21 -28.42 8.22 21.11
C PRO A 21 -28.21 6.71 21.31
N HIS A 22 -29.19 5.90 20.90
CA HIS A 22 -29.27 4.46 21.17
C HIS A 22 -28.55 3.63 20.10
N VAL A 23 -27.22 3.54 20.21
CA VAL A 23 -26.37 2.80 19.25
C VAL A 23 -25.44 1.81 19.94
N ALA A 24 -25.62 0.52 19.63
CA ALA A 24 -24.73 -0.57 20.06
C ALA A 24 -23.85 -1.06 18.89
N SER A 25 -22.61 -1.45 19.19
CA SER A 25 -21.66 -2.06 18.25
C SER A 25 -21.23 -3.43 18.79
N LEU A 26 -21.52 -4.49 18.05
CA LEU A 26 -21.31 -5.86 18.47
C LEU A 26 -20.18 -6.51 17.65
N ASN A 27 -19.15 -7.00 18.33
CA ASN A 27 -18.05 -7.73 17.72
C ASN A 27 -18.32 -9.25 17.77
N GLY A 28 -17.87 -9.98 16.75
CA GLY A 28 -18.06 -11.44 16.67
C GLY A 28 -17.33 -12.21 17.79
N GLU A 29 -16.17 -11.70 18.23
CA GLU A 29 -15.35 -12.31 19.28
C GLU A 29 -16.09 -12.33 20.64
N ASP A 30 -16.78 -11.24 20.97
CA ASP A 30 -17.51 -11.08 22.24
C ASP A 30 -18.89 -11.75 22.24
N CYS A 31 -19.40 -12.13 21.06
CA CYS A 31 -20.79 -12.55 20.84
C CYS A 31 -20.92 -14.00 20.35
N GLN A 32 -20.18 -14.94 20.95
CA GLN A 32 -20.22 -16.35 20.55
C GLN A 32 -21.55 -17.05 20.84
N ASN A 33 -22.29 -16.61 21.86
CA ASN A 33 -23.61 -17.16 22.23
C ASN A 33 -24.66 -16.05 22.26
N LEU A 34 -25.92 -16.44 21.99
CA LEU A 34 -27.07 -15.52 22.00
C LEU A 34 -27.22 -14.75 23.32
N LYS A 35 -26.97 -15.42 24.45
CA LYS A 35 -26.99 -14.77 25.78
C LYS A 35 -26.01 -13.61 25.83
N TYR A 36 -24.73 -13.85 25.52
CA TYR A 36 -23.71 -12.80 25.55
C TYR A 36 -24.01 -11.67 24.58
N LEU A 37 -24.47 -11.98 23.37
CA LEU A 37 -24.86 -10.98 22.36
C LEU A 37 -25.95 -10.04 22.89
N VAL A 38 -27.00 -10.60 23.51
CA VAL A 38 -28.11 -9.80 24.06
C VAL A 38 -27.65 -8.99 25.28
N GLU A 39 -26.85 -9.60 26.18
CA GLU A 39 -26.32 -8.92 27.35
C GLU A 39 -25.40 -7.75 26.98
N THR A 40 -24.51 -7.93 26.00
CA THR A 40 -23.60 -6.87 25.53
C THR A 40 -24.35 -5.76 24.82
N MET A 41 -25.30 -6.09 23.94
CA MET A 41 -26.14 -5.10 23.27
C MET A 41 -26.89 -4.23 24.28
N ILE A 42 -27.61 -4.84 25.21
CA ILE A 42 -28.42 -4.09 26.19
C ILE A 42 -27.54 -3.27 27.11
N ASN A 43 -26.41 -3.83 27.56
CA ASN A 43 -25.46 -3.09 28.39
C ASN A 43 -24.90 -1.86 27.66
N GLN A 44 -24.62 -1.93 26.35
CA GLN A 44 -24.17 -0.78 25.55
C GLN A 44 -25.28 0.23 25.23
N LEU A 45 -26.55 -0.18 25.19
CA LEU A 45 -27.69 0.71 24.95
C LEU A 45 -28.12 1.45 26.21
N VAL A 46 -28.11 0.76 27.35
CA VAL A 46 -28.51 1.32 28.65
C VAL A 46 -27.40 2.18 29.25
N LYS A 47 -26.13 1.77 29.10
CA LYS A 47 -24.98 2.60 29.51
C LYS A 47 -24.60 3.52 28.36
N ASN A 48 -24.90 4.80 28.51
CA ASN A 48 -24.32 5.81 27.63
C ASN A 48 -22.79 5.82 27.84
N GLU A 49 -22.04 5.72 26.74
CA GLU A 49 -20.58 5.62 26.77
C GLU A 49 -19.84 6.83 27.36
N ASP A 50 -20.52 7.95 27.58
CA ASP A 50 -19.91 9.09 28.29
C ASP A 50 -19.51 8.70 29.73
N GLU A 51 -20.04 7.60 30.28
CA GLU A 51 -19.65 7.01 31.58
C GLU A 51 -18.67 5.83 31.48
N LEU A 52 -18.24 5.41 30.27
CA LEU A 52 -17.31 4.28 30.09
C LEU A 52 -15.83 4.72 30.00
N LEU A 53 -15.54 6.03 29.98
CA LEU A 53 -14.18 6.56 30.01
C LEU A 53 -13.70 6.93 31.42
N ASP A 54 -14.61 6.98 32.41
CA ASP A 54 -14.32 7.29 33.81
C ASP A 54 -14.33 6.00 34.66
N GLU A 55 -13.62 4.96 34.23
CA GLU A 55 -13.38 3.79 35.11
C GLU A 55 -12.41 4.09 36.26
N ASP A 56 -11.77 5.27 36.25
CA ASP A 56 -10.95 5.76 37.36
C ASP A 56 -11.63 6.97 38.02
N GLU A 57 -12.26 6.73 39.18
CA GLU A 57 -12.74 7.72 40.14
C GLU A 57 -13.98 8.57 39.78
N SER A 58 -15.18 8.03 40.01
CA SER A 58 -16.17 8.63 40.93
C SER A 58 -17.47 7.84 41.05
N ASP A 59 -17.95 7.70 42.28
CA ASP A 59 -19.27 7.15 42.63
C ASP A 59 -20.39 8.05 42.07
N SER A 60 -20.99 7.65 40.95
CA SER A 60 -22.31 8.14 40.54
C SER A 60 -23.38 7.06 40.80
N GLU A 61 -24.36 7.44 41.63
CA GLU A 61 -25.49 6.63 42.09
C GLU A 61 -26.55 6.40 40.99
N THR A 62 -26.21 5.66 39.94
CA THR A 62 -27.21 5.09 39.01
C THR A 62 -27.37 3.59 39.27
N PRO A 63 -28.61 3.03 39.23
CA PRO A 63 -28.83 1.62 39.50
C PRO A 63 -28.20 0.76 38.41
N ARG A 64 -26.99 0.25 38.68
CA ARG A 64 -26.20 -0.55 37.74
C ARG A 64 -26.87 -1.90 37.49
N ILE A 65 -27.55 -2.04 36.35
CA ILE A 65 -28.06 -3.35 35.89
C ILE A 65 -26.86 -4.28 35.66
N LYS A 66 -26.85 -5.43 36.33
CA LYS A 66 -25.79 -6.45 36.15
C LYS A 66 -25.94 -7.06 34.75
N LYS A 67 -24.81 -7.33 34.08
CA LYS A 67 -24.80 -7.96 32.73
C LYS A 67 -25.68 -9.22 32.66
N SER A 68 -25.69 -10.03 33.72
CA SER A 68 -26.48 -11.27 33.81
C SER A 68 -28.00 -11.08 33.85
N GLN A 69 -28.47 -9.85 34.09
CA GLN A 69 -29.89 -9.52 34.15
C GLN A 69 -30.40 -8.90 32.85
N CYS A 70 -29.52 -8.57 31.89
CA CYS A 70 -29.90 -7.93 30.64
C CYS A 70 -30.71 -8.87 29.74
N ASN A 71 -32.03 -8.65 29.66
CA ASN A 71 -32.95 -9.39 28.78
C ASN A 71 -33.85 -8.44 27.97
N PHE A 72 -34.49 -8.95 26.91
CA PHE A 72 -35.36 -8.13 26.05
C PHE A 72 -36.54 -7.49 26.79
N SER A 73 -37.06 -8.11 27.86
CA SER A 73 -38.10 -7.50 28.69
C SER A 73 -37.60 -6.24 29.41
N ILE A 74 -36.35 -6.24 29.91
CA ILE A 74 -35.75 -5.07 30.55
C ILE A 74 -35.48 -3.98 29.49
N LEU A 75 -35.00 -4.36 28.31
CA LEU A 75 -34.82 -3.42 27.21
C LEU A 75 -36.16 -2.77 26.82
N GLN A 76 -37.23 -3.55 26.78
CA GLN A 76 -38.58 -3.04 26.56
C GLN A 76 -38.97 -2.06 27.66
N SER A 77 -38.96 -2.46 28.93
CA SER A 77 -39.33 -1.58 30.04
C SER A 77 -38.53 -0.29 30.08
N TRP A 78 -37.21 -0.36 29.85
CA TRP A 78 -36.33 0.80 29.77
C TRP A 78 -36.69 1.74 28.60
N TYR A 79 -36.99 1.19 27.42
CA TYR A 79 -37.36 1.99 26.26
C TYR A 79 -38.75 2.64 26.43
N GLU A 80 -39.70 1.91 27.02
CA GLU A 80 -41.02 2.43 27.36
C GLU A 80 -40.92 3.56 28.40
N GLU A 81 -40.04 3.44 29.40
CA GLU A 81 -39.79 4.49 30.40
C GLU A 81 -39.25 5.78 29.75
N LEU A 82 -38.39 5.65 28.73
CA LEU A 82 -37.80 6.80 28.05
C LEU A 82 -38.74 7.52 27.07
N TYR A 83 -39.66 6.79 26.41
CA TYR A 83 -40.44 7.34 25.29
C TYR A 83 -41.96 7.18 25.38
N LEU A 84 -42.47 6.34 26.28
CA LEU A 84 -43.92 6.13 26.48
C LEU A 84 -44.45 6.74 27.79
N THR A 85 -43.60 7.06 28.76
CA THR A 85 -44.05 7.72 29.99
C THR A 85 -44.51 9.16 29.69
N PRO A 86 -45.78 9.52 29.93
CA PRO A 86 -46.24 10.88 29.71
C PRO A 86 -45.63 11.79 30.77
N ASN A 87 -44.87 12.80 30.34
CA ASN A 87 -44.52 13.92 31.21
C ASN A 87 -45.82 14.53 31.77
N LEU A 88 -46.08 14.29 33.07
CA LEU A 88 -47.27 14.74 33.82
C LEU A 88 -47.47 16.26 33.83
N ASN A 89 -46.52 17.05 33.28
CA ASN A 89 -46.53 18.51 33.30
C ASN A 89 -46.90 19.18 31.95
N SER A 90 -47.46 18.47 30.97
CA SER A 90 -47.87 19.09 29.69
C SER A 90 -49.32 18.82 29.30
N SER A 91 -50.03 19.89 28.93
CA SER A 91 -51.48 19.90 28.71
C SER A 91 -51.93 19.07 27.49
N PRO A 92 -53.15 18.50 27.51
CA PRO A 92 -53.58 17.43 26.59
C PRO A 92 -53.65 17.82 25.11
N LYS A 93 -53.70 19.13 24.80
CA LYS A 93 -53.87 19.64 23.44
C LYS A 93 -52.58 19.75 22.62
N LYS A 94 -51.38 19.59 23.23
CA LYS A 94 -50.08 19.53 22.53
C LYS A 94 -49.51 18.11 22.35
N GLN A 95 -50.19 17.08 22.87
CA GLN A 95 -49.65 15.70 22.92
C GLN A 95 -49.79 14.90 21.61
N LYS A 96 -50.67 15.31 20.68
CA LYS A 96 -50.93 14.52 19.45
C LYS A 96 -49.85 14.62 18.36
N THR A 97 -48.84 15.48 18.49
CA THR A 97 -47.92 15.78 17.37
C THR A 97 -46.43 15.49 17.60
N LYS A 98 -45.98 14.95 18.74
CA LYS A 98 -44.57 14.54 18.92
C LYS A 98 -44.40 13.34 19.86
N ILE A 99 -44.65 12.12 19.36
CA ILE A 99 -43.99 10.92 19.89
C ILE A 99 -42.92 10.54 18.87
N ASN A 100 -41.76 11.21 18.93
CA ASN A 100 -40.61 10.81 18.12
C ASN A 100 -39.96 9.58 18.78
N LYS A 101 -40.53 8.39 18.54
CA LYS A 101 -39.87 7.12 18.91
C LYS A 101 -38.50 7.09 18.22
N LYS A 102 -37.43 7.08 19.02
CA LYS A 102 -36.06 7.00 18.47
C LYS A 102 -35.73 5.54 18.16
N VAL A 103 -35.21 5.27 16.96
CA VAL A 103 -34.74 3.94 16.55
C VAL A 103 -33.60 3.43 17.44
N ILE A 104 -33.48 2.11 17.58
CA ILE A 104 -32.35 1.43 18.20
C ILE A 104 -31.47 0.90 17.08
N VAL A 105 -30.25 1.41 16.97
CA VAL A 105 -29.31 0.99 15.92
C VAL A 105 -28.32 -0.02 16.48
N VAL A 106 -28.21 -1.16 15.83
CA VAL A 106 -27.24 -2.22 16.18
C VAL A 106 -26.29 -2.40 15.00
N ILE A 107 -25.03 -2.06 15.21
CA ILE A 107 -23.94 -2.17 14.24
C ILE A 107 -23.22 -3.48 14.47
N ILE A 108 -23.04 -4.27 13.40
CA ILE A 108 -22.29 -5.53 13.38
C ILE A 108 -21.16 -5.37 12.36
N PRO A 109 -19.95 -4.93 12.79
CA PRO A 109 -18.87 -4.57 11.87
C PRO A 109 -18.33 -5.73 11.01
N ASP A 110 -18.25 -6.93 11.57
CA ASP A 110 -17.69 -8.12 10.90
C ASP A 110 -18.74 -9.25 10.86
N PHE A 111 -19.73 -9.14 9.96
CA PHE A 111 -20.85 -10.09 9.85
C PHE A 111 -20.41 -11.55 9.70
N GLU A 112 -19.31 -11.79 8.98
CA GLU A 112 -18.80 -13.13 8.65
C GLU A 112 -18.19 -13.86 9.85
N ASN A 113 -17.80 -13.14 10.91
CA ASN A 113 -17.24 -13.74 12.12
C ASN A 113 -18.32 -14.24 13.08
N PHE A 114 -19.60 -13.94 12.84
CA PHE A 114 -20.70 -14.39 13.68
C PHE A 114 -21.15 -15.80 13.32
N ALA A 115 -21.42 -16.62 14.35
CA ALA A 115 -22.08 -17.90 14.15
C ALA A 115 -23.49 -17.70 13.55
N PRO A 116 -23.82 -18.29 12.37
CA PRO A 116 -25.08 -18.01 11.68
C PRO A 116 -26.33 -18.25 12.54
N LYS A 117 -26.33 -19.33 13.35
CA LYS A 117 -27.47 -19.65 14.24
C LYS A 117 -27.74 -18.55 15.27
N VAL A 118 -26.68 -18.00 15.88
CA VAL A 118 -26.81 -16.95 16.90
C VAL A 118 -27.42 -15.69 16.29
N LEU A 119 -26.98 -15.31 15.09
CA LEU A 119 -27.51 -14.14 14.41
C LEU A 119 -28.95 -14.35 13.93
N GLN A 120 -29.28 -15.55 13.42
CA GLN A 120 -30.64 -15.92 13.03
C GLN A 120 -31.61 -15.82 14.22
N ASP A 121 -31.28 -16.45 15.34
CA ASP A 121 -32.10 -16.45 16.55
C ASP A 121 -32.27 -15.02 17.08
N PHE A 122 -31.19 -14.24 17.10
CA PHE A 122 -31.22 -12.84 17.53
C PHE A 122 -32.15 -11.98 16.67
N ILE A 123 -32.09 -12.12 15.33
CA ILE A 123 -32.95 -11.37 14.41
C ILE A 123 -34.42 -11.79 14.58
N LEU A 124 -34.70 -13.09 14.76
CA LEU A 124 -36.06 -13.57 15.01
C LEU A 124 -36.63 -13.04 16.31
N ILE A 125 -35.82 -13.01 17.38
CA ILE A 125 -36.21 -12.39 18.66
C ILE A 125 -36.47 -10.90 18.46
N ALA A 126 -35.55 -10.15 17.86
CA ALA A 126 -35.74 -8.72 17.61
C ALA A 126 -36.99 -8.42 16.75
N SER A 127 -37.28 -9.28 15.76
CA SER A 127 -38.48 -9.18 14.93
C SER A 127 -39.77 -9.32 15.73
N SER A 128 -39.79 -10.16 16.77
CA SER A 128 -40.96 -10.31 17.64
C SER A 128 -41.28 -9.04 18.46
N TYR A 129 -40.26 -8.24 18.78
CA TYR A 129 -40.40 -6.99 19.54
C TYR A 129 -40.57 -5.74 18.65
N ILE A 130 -40.68 -5.88 17.32
CA ILE A 130 -40.65 -4.74 16.38
C ILE A 130 -41.77 -3.70 16.60
N ASN A 131 -42.91 -4.13 17.12
CA ASN A 131 -44.05 -3.24 17.41
C ASN A 131 -43.75 -2.29 18.59
N VAL A 132 -42.86 -2.70 19.49
CA VAL A 132 -42.51 -1.96 20.70
C VAL A 132 -41.15 -1.26 20.54
N LEU A 133 -40.16 -2.00 20.04
CA LEU A 133 -38.77 -1.58 19.88
C LEU A 133 -38.41 -1.43 18.38
N PRO A 134 -38.19 -0.21 17.88
CA PRO A 134 -37.84 0.02 16.49
C PRO A 134 -36.36 -0.26 16.21
N PHE A 135 -36.01 -1.51 15.87
CA PHE A 135 -34.64 -1.94 15.55
C PHE A 135 -34.22 -1.61 14.11
N VAL A 136 -32.97 -1.17 13.95
CA VAL A 136 -32.27 -1.06 12.67
C VAL A 136 -30.90 -1.74 12.78
N PHE A 137 -30.61 -2.64 11.86
CA PHE A 137 -29.33 -3.35 11.80
C PHE A 137 -28.42 -2.77 10.72
N VAL A 138 -27.15 -2.56 11.05
CA VAL A 138 -26.10 -2.19 10.09
C VAL A 138 -25.10 -3.34 10.04
N PHE A 139 -25.04 -4.05 8.92
CA PHE A 139 -24.12 -5.16 8.71
C PHE A 139 -22.90 -4.71 7.92
N GLY A 140 -21.71 -4.86 8.51
CA GLY A 140 -20.44 -4.80 7.79
C GLY A 140 -20.14 -6.13 7.13
N VAL A 141 -20.25 -6.16 5.80
CA VAL A 141 -20.05 -7.36 4.98
C VAL A 141 -18.78 -7.16 4.17
N ALA A 142 -17.80 -8.05 4.33
CA ALA A 142 -16.51 -7.94 3.65
C ALA A 142 -16.57 -8.38 2.18
N THR A 143 -17.36 -9.42 1.86
CA THR A 143 -17.35 -10.04 0.54
C THR A 143 -18.46 -9.54 -0.39
N SER A 144 -19.65 -10.12 -0.31
CA SER A 144 -20.80 -9.79 -1.16
C SER A 144 -22.10 -10.11 -0.44
N LEU A 145 -23.22 -9.62 -1.00
CA LEU A 145 -24.56 -9.91 -0.48
C LEU A 145 -24.87 -11.42 -0.43
N THR A 146 -24.18 -12.25 -1.24
CA THR A 146 -24.35 -13.71 -1.20
C THR A 146 -23.96 -14.32 0.15
N ALA A 147 -23.00 -13.74 0.88
CA ALA A 147 -22.64 -14.18 2.21
C ALA A 147 -23.79 -14.00 3.21
N VAL A 148 -24.51 -12.88 3.10
CA VAL A 148 -25.71 -12.60 3.90
C VAL A 148 -26.81 -13.61 3.59
N HIS A 149 -27.09 -13.86 2.30
CA HIS A 149 -28.11 -14.84 1.90
C HIS A 149 -27.75 -16.30 2.26
N ARG A 150 -26.46 -16.64 2.33
CA ARG A 150 -26.00 -17.95 2.81
C ARG A 150 -26.16 -18.09 4.33
N SER A 151 -25.88 -17.02 5.07
CA SER A 151 -25.96 -17.01 6.53
C SER A 151 -27.40 -16.87 7.04
N LEU A 152 -28.28 -16.18 6.31
CA LEU A 152 -29.68 -15.94 6.69
C LEU A 152 -30.65 -16.71 5.78
N PRO A 153 -31.28 -17.80 6.27
CA PRO A 153 -32.28 -18.55 5.53
C PRO A 153 -33.52 -17.71 5.19
N CYS A 154 -34.34 -18.17 4.24
CA CYS A 154 -35.53 -17.46 3.76
C CYS A 154 -36.50 -17.01 4.88
N HIS A 155 -36.70 -17.84 5.90
CA HIS A 155 -37.59 -17.52 7.02
C HIS A 155 -37.09 -16.34 7.87
N VAL A 156 -35.77 -16.13 7.97
CA VAL A 156 -35.16 -14.97 8.64
C VAL A 156 -35.08 -13.78 7.68
N SER A 157 -34.63 -14.01 6.45
CA SER A 157 -34.48 -12.94 5.44
C SER A 157 -35.82 -12.26 5.13
N SER A 158 -36.95 -12.97 5.19
CA SER A 158 -38.28 -12.40 5.01
C SER A 158 -38.69 -11.38 6.09
N LYS A 159 -37.99 -11.37 7.24
CA LYS A 159 -38.22 -10.45 8.35
C LYS A 159 -37.32 -9.21 8.30
N ILE A 160 -36.40 -9.15 7.34
CA ILE A 160 -35.43 -8.05 7.21
C ILE A 160 -35.67 -7.34 5.89
N ASN A 161 -35.76 -6.01 5.93
CA ASN A 161 -35.71 -5.19 4.73
C ASN A 161 -34.27 -4.71 4.49
N ILE A 162 -33.55 -5.38 3.59
CA ILE A 162 -32.14 -5.11 3.32
C ILE A 162 -31.99 -3.99 2.29
N LYS A 163 -31.21 -2.97 2.63
CA LYS A 163 -30.70 -1.97 1.67
C LYS A 163 -29.18 -2.08 1.61
N VAL A 164 -28.64 -2.13 0.39
CA VAL A 164 -27.21 -2.28 0.17
C VAL A 164 -26.57 -0.91 0.01
N PHE A 165 -25.47 -0.71 0.72
CA PHE A 165 -24.58 0.44 0.58
C PHE A 165 -23.20 -0.04 0.18
N HIS A 166 -22.52 0.72 -0.67
CA HIS A 166 -21.18 0.39 -1.12
C HIS A 166 -20.17 1.39 -0.56
N SER A 167 -19.14 0.90 0.12
CA SER A 167 -17.97 1.70 0.48
C SER A 167 -17.01 1.78 -0.70
N SER A 168 -16.23 2.86 -0.75
CA SER A 168 -15.13 2.96 -1.72
C SER A 168 -14.09 1.85 -1.49
N PRO A 169 -13.47 1.31 -2.55
CA PRO A 169 -12.39 0.33 -2.41
C PRO A 169 -11.16 0.92 -1.72
N SER A 170 -10.38 0.09 -1.01
CA SER A 170 -9.12 0.49 -0.35
C SER A 170 -8.12 1.14 -1.32
N THR A 171 -8.12 0.72 -2.59
CA THR A 171 -7.26 1.30 -3.63
C THR A 171 -7.52 2.80 -3.85
N VAL A 172 -8.78 3.22 -3.75
CA VAL A 172 -9.18 4.63 -3.87
C VAL A 172 -8.73 5.41 -2.64
N TYR A 173 -8.88 4.83 -1.45
CA TYR A 173 -8.39 5.43 -0.21
C TYR A 173 -6.87 5.64 -0.24
N LEU A 174 -6.10 4.62 -0.66
CA LEU A 174 -4.65 4.75 -0.80
C LEU A 174 -4.29 5.87 -1.77
N ASN A 175 -4.92 5.93 -2.94
CA ASN A 175 -4.63 6.97 -3.93
C ASN A 175 -4.90 8.38 -3.37
N ASN A 176 -6.01 8.55 -2.64
CA ASN A 176 -6.32 9.82 -1.98
C ASN A 176 -5.28 10.16 -0.89
N VAL A 177 -4.81 9.19 -0.12
CA VAL A 177 -3.74 9.39 0.88
C VAL A 177 -2.44 9.81 0.20
N LEU A 178 -2.04 9.13 -0.87
CA LEU A 178 -0.83 9.45 -1.62
C LEU A 178 -0.93 10.87 -2.21
N GLU A 179 -2.03 11.20 -2.89
CA GLU A 179 -2.18 12.47 -3.59
C GLU A 179 -2.35 13.68 -2.68
N ASN A 180 -3.03 13.52 -1.54
CA ASN A 180 -3.32 14.63 -0.62
C ASN A 180 -2.27 14.79 0.48
N ILE A 181 -1.51 13.73 0.81
CA ILE A 181 -0.55 13.75 1.92
C ILE A 181 0.88 13.63 1.39
N LEU A 182 1.23 12.54 0.71
CA LEU A 182 2.62 12.31 0.27
C LEU A 182 3.05 13.23 -0.86
N PHE A 183 2.17 13.50 -1.82
CA PHE A 183 2.46 14.42 -2.92
C PHE A 183 2.16 15.88 -2.56
N SER A 184 1.74 16.14 -1.32
CA SER A 184 1.60 17.50 -0.81
C SER A 184 2.96 18.13 -0.54
N ARG A 185 3.01 19.46 -0.59
CA ARG A 185 4.20 20.24 -0.24
C ARG A 185 4.63 20.05 1.20
N ASP A 186 3.68 19.78 2.09
CA ASP A 186 3.93 19.76 3.52
C ASP A 186 4.82 18.59 3.94
N CYS A 187 4.91 17.56 3.10
CA CYS A 187 5.78 16.41 3.32
C CYS A 187 7.11 16.59 2.56
N PRO A 188 8.24 16.89 3.23
CA PRO A 188 9.55 16.90 2.59
C PRO A 188 10.11 15.49 2.34
N PHE A 189 9.65 14.50 3.11
CA PHE A 189 10.12 13.12 3.05
C PHE A 189 9.38 12.33 1.98
N HIS A 190 10.13 11.66 1.11
CA HIS A 190 9.61 10.91 -0.03
C HIS A 190 10.18 9.48 -0.04
N LEU A 191 9.40 8.55 -0.57
CA LEU A 191 9.88 7.21 -0.83
C LEU A 191 10.57 7.16 -2.20
N GLY A 192 11.74 6.52 -2.21
CA GLY A 192 12.46 6.11 -3.40
C GLY A 192 11.72 5.02 -4.18
N GLY A 193 12.07 4.84 -5.44
CA GLY A 193 11.32 3.97 -6.35
C GLY A 193 11.24 2.52 -5.90
N LYS A 194 12.32 1.97 -5.34
CA LYS A 194 12.36 0.56 -4.90
C LYS A 194 11.44 0.33 -3.70
N VAL A 195 11.54 1.19 -2.69
CA VAL A 195 10.73 1.10 -1.46
C VAL A 195 9.27 1.40 -1.75
N PHE A 196 8.99 2.39 -2.61
CA PHE A 196 7.64 2.70 -3.03
C PHE A 196 6.98 1.50 -3.74
N ASN A 197 7.69 0.88 -4.69
CA ASN A 197 7.22 -0.33 -5.38
C ASN A 197 6.97 -1.47 -4.40
N LEU A 198 7.89 -1.72 -3.47
CA LEU A 198 7.71 -2.72 -2.44
C LEU A 198 6.43 -2.48 -1.61
N PHE A 199 6.19 -1.24 -1.17
CA PHE A 199 5.02 -0.93 -0.35
C PHE A 199 3.72 -1.02 -1.15
N THR A 200 3.74 -0.62 -2.43
CA THR A 200 2.59 -0.83 -3.31
C THR A 200 2.34 -2.30 -3.59
N ASP A 201 3.40 -3.12 -3.71
CA ASP A 201 3.27 -4.56 -3.93
C ASP A 201 2.70 -5.26 -2.68
N ILE A 202 3.18 -4.89 -1.48
CA ILE A 202 2.61 -5.38 -0.22
C ILE A 202 1.11 -5.07 -0.17
N PHE A 203 0.74 -3.83 -0.47
CA PHE A 203 -0.66 -3.40 -0.46
C PHE A 203 -1.52 -4.14 -1.50
N LEU A 204 -1.07 -4.24 -2.76
CA LEU A 204 -1.89 -4.78 -3.85
C LEU A 204 -1.96 -6.30 -3.85
N PHE A 205 -0.89 -6.99 -3.47
CA PHE A 205 -0.79 -8.44 -3.57
C PHE A 205 -1.02 -9.19 -2.26
N TYR A 206 -0.97 -8.53 -1.09
CA TYR A 206 -1.08 -9.22 0.20
C TYR A 206 -2.30 -8.80 1.03
N ASP A 207 -2.47 -7.51 1.38
CA ASP A 207 -3.42 -7.14 2.45
C ASP A 207 -4.47 -6.07 2.11
N LEU A 208 -4.29 -5.28 1.04
CA LEU A 208 -5.13 -4.11 0.69
C LEU A 208 -5.38 -3.17 1.90
N SER A 209 -4.42 -3.09 2.82
CA SER A 209 -4.52 -2.35 4.08
C SER A 209 -3.87 -0.97 3.97
N VAL A 210 -4.67 0.09 4.07
CA VAL A 210 -4.14 1.45 4.07
C VAL A 210 -3.42 1.73 5.38
N SER A 211 -3.91 1.19 6.51
CA SER A 211 -3.20 1.27 7.79
C SER A 211 -1.84 0.58 7.72
N GLY A 212 -1.75 -0.58 7.06
CA GLY A 212 -0.49 -1.30 6.84
C GLY A 212 0.51 -0.45 6.06
N PHE A 213 0.07 0.17 4.96
CA PHE A 213 0.88 1.11 4.19
C PHE A 213 1.39 2.28 5.05
N ILE A 214 0.53 2.86 5.90
CA ILE A 214 0.91 3.97 6.80
C ILE A 214 1.95 3.52 7.83
N GLN A 215 1.83 2.31 8.38
CA GLN A 215 2.85 1.78 9.32
C GLN A 215 4.19 1.54 8.61
N ASN A 216 4.16 0.99 7.39
CA ASN A 216 5.37 0.80 6.58
C ASN A 216 6.03 2.15 6.25
N PHE A 217 5.24 3.16 5.90
CA PHE A 217 5.73 4.52 5.68
C PHE A 217 6.35 5.11 6.96
N LYS A 218 5.70 4.93 8.11
CA LYS A 218 6.22 5.36 9.42
C LYS A 218 7.55 4.67 9.75
N TYR A 219 7.68 3.38 9.46
CA TYR A 219 8.92 2.64 9.67
C TYR A 219 10.04 3.15 8.73
N ALA A 220 9.72 3.39 7.46
CA ALA A 220 10.65 4.00 6.51
C ALA A 220 11.14 5.38 6.98
N MET A 221 10.24 6.21 7.53
CA MET A 221 10.62 7.49 8.14
C MET A 221 11.57 7.28 9.32
N LEU A 222 11.27 6.34 10.22
CA LEU A 222 12.10 6.04 11.39
C LEU A 222 13.52 5.64 10.96
N GLU A 223 13.63 4.70 10.02
CA GLU A 223 14.91 4.20 9.51
C GLU A 223 15.68 5.33 8.80
N HIS A 224 15.01 6.10 7.95
CA HIS A 224 15.59 7.25 7.27
C HIS A 224 16.21 8.27 8.24
N PHE A 225 15.43 8.74 9.23
CA PHE A 225 15.92 9.74 10.18
C PHE A 225 16.93 9.17 11.19
N SER A 226 17.06 7.86 11.30
CA SER A 226 18.07 7.21 12.15
C SER A 226 19.46 7.14 11.51
N TYR A 227 19.57 7.30 10.19
CA TYR A 227 20.84 7.16 9.45
C TYR A 227 21.86 8.27 9.78
N GLY A 228 21.42 9.39 10.37
CA GLY A 228 22.31 10.41 10.92
C GLY A 228 21.79 11.84 10.81
N ASN A 229 22.55 12.78 11.37
CA ASN A 229 22.16 14.19 11.47
C ASN A 229 22.01 14.88 10.10
N ALA A 230 22.63 14.36 9.05
CA ALA A 230 22.44 14.83 7.67
C ALA A 230 20.95 14.83 7.27
N MET A 231 20.17 13.86 7.76
CA MET A 231 18.75 13.72 7.43
C MET A 231 17.87 14.77 8.12
N ALA A 232 18.37 15.46 9.14
CA ALA A 232 17.67 16.58 9.78
C ALA A 232 17.38 17.75 8.81
N LEU A 233 18.11 17.79 7.68
CA LEU A 233 17.92 18.74 6.59
C LEU A 233 16.67 18.48 5.74
N CYS A 234 15.99 17.34 5.93
CA CYS A 234 14.73 17.00 5.29
C CYS A 234 13.56 17.85 5.85
N LYS A 235 13.62 19.17 5.64
CA LYS A 235 12.61 20.15 6.05
C LYS A 235 12.49 21.26 5.01
N ASN A 236 11.29 21.78 4.83
CA ASN A 236 11.04 22.89 3.89
C ASN A 236 11.47 24.26 4.45
N LYS A 237 11.52 24.41 5.78
CA LYS A 237 11.83 25.66 6.49
C LYS A 237 13.07 25.49 7.36
N ASN A 238 13.73 26.62 7.68
CA ASN A 238 14.87 26.70 8.62
C ASN A 238 16.15 25.95 8.22
N ILE A 239 16.27 25.48 6.97
CA ILE A 239 17.47 24.81 6.43
C ILE A 239 18.73 25.64 6.70
N LYS A 240 18.66 26.97 6.56
CA LYS A 240 19.81 27.86 6.80
C LYS A 240 20.31 27.85 8.24
N GLN A 241 19.40 27.74 9.21
CA GLN A 241 19.72 27.72 10.64
C GLN A 241 20.33 26.37 11.01
N ILE A 242 19.72 25.27 10.55
CA ILE A 242 20.21 23.92 10.78
C ILE A 242 21.63 23.75 10.20
N VAL A 243 21.87 24.18 8.96
CA VAL A 243 23.21 24.13 8.35
C VAL A 243 24.21 25.06 9.08
N ALA A 244 23.76 26.06 9.84
CA ALA A 244 24.65 26.87 10.67
C ALA A 244 25.00 26.17 12.00
N GLU A 245 24.08 25.39 12.56
CA GLU A 245 24.25 24.63 13.81
C GLU A 245 25.09 23.35 13.64
N PHE A 246 25.21 22.84 12.41
CA PHE A 246 25.98 21.61 12.13
C PHE A 246 27.42 21.70 12.63
N THR A 247 27.91 20.63 13.23
CA THR A 247 29.32 20.44 13.61
C THR A 247 30.14 19.93 12.41
N HIS A 248 31.46 19.80 12.58
CA HIS A 248 32.32 19.22 11.55
C HIS A 248 31.92 17.76 11.24
N ASP A 249 31.64 16.96 12.26
CA ASP A 249 31.23 15.55 12.11
C ASP A 249 29.89 15.42 11.36
N ASP A 250 28.97 16.36 11.57
CA ASP A 250 27.70 16.41 10.83
C ASP A 250 27.93 16.69 9.34
N LEU A 251 28.87 17.59 9.01
CA LEU A 251 29.24 17.85 7.63
C LEU A 251 29.92 16.64 7.00
N GLU A 252 30.75 15.92 7.75
CA GLU A 252 31.39 14.69 7.27
C GLU A 252 30.36 13.60 6.99
N ASN A 253 29.33 13.46 7.82
CA ASN A 253 28.19 12.59 7.55
C ASN A 253 27.48 12.95 6.23
N VAL A 254 27.36 14.24 5.92
CA VAL A 254 26.82 14.70 4.61
C VAL A 254 27.80 14.38 3.47
N ARG A 255 29.12 14.50 3.67
CA ARG A 255 30.14 14.14 2.68
C ARG A 255 30.17 12.63 2.38
N HIS A 256 29.80 11.79 3.34
CA HIS A 256 29.70 10.34 3.14
C HIS A 256 28.57 9.91 2.21
N LEU A 257 27.61 10.79 1.88
CA LEU A 257 26.52 10.48 0.95
C LEU A 257 27.04 10.19 -0.46
N PHE A 258 26.45 9.21 -1.12
CA PHE A 258 26.93 8.75 -2.44
C PHE A 258 26.79 9.82 -3.52
N SER A 259 25.70 10.60 -3.51
CA SER A 259 25.50 11.69 -4.46
C SER A 259 26.52 12.83 -4.31
N PHE A 260 27.12 13.02 -3.12
CA PHE A 260 28.17 14.00 -2.93
C PHE A 260 29.40 13.69 -3.79
N ARG A 261 29.74 12.41 -3.94
CA ARG A 261 30.86 11.98 -4.80
C ARG A 261 30.67 12.44 -6.24
N LYS A 262 29.45 12.29 -6.78
CA LYS A 262 29.11 12.77 -8.13
C LYS A 262 29.24 14.28 -8.27
N LEU A 263 28.84 15.03 -7.23
CA LEU A 263 29.01 16.49 -7.20
C LEU A 263 30.49 16.87 -7.24
N VAL A 264 31.32 16.25 -6.41
CA VAL A 264 32.78 16.49 -6.38
C VAL A 264 33.43 16.15 -7.73
N GLU A 265 33.05 15.02 -8.34
CA GLU A 265 33.56 14.62 -9.65
C GLU A 265 33.19 15.60 -10.78
N SER A 266 32.03 16.25 -10.70
CA SER A 266 31.58 17.22 -11.70
C SER A 266 32.26 18.60 -11.61
N GLU A 267 32.89 18.91 -10.47
CA GLU A 267 33.48 20.22 -10.18
C GLU A 267 34.96 20.35 -10.61
N SER A 268 35.44 21.59 -10.70
CA SER A 268 36.83 21.90 -11.03
C SER A 268 37.82 21.41 -9.94
N PRO A 269 39.09 21.09 -10.28
CA PRO A 269 40.04 20.52 -9.32
C PRO A 269 40.28 21.42 -8.10
N GLU A 270 40.23 22.75 -8.27
CA GLU A 270 40.35 23.71 -7.18
C GLU A 270 39.13 23.66 -6.24
N ASN A 271 37.92 23.67 -6.80
CA ASN A 271 36.68 23.56 -6.02
C ASN A 271 36.58 22.23 -5.27
N ARG A 272 37.11 21.14 -5.84
CA ARG A 272 37.16 19.83 -5.17
C ARG A 272 37.91 19.88 -3.85
N ILE A 273 39.05 20.58 -3.82
CA ILE A 273 39.84 20.72 -2.59
C ILE A 273 39.00 21.48 -1.55
N TYR A 274 38.42 22.63 -1.93
CA TYR A 274 37.58 23.41 -1.01
C TYR A 274 36.34 22.66 -0.51
N LEU A 275 35.69 21.82 -1.34
CA LEU A 275 34.55 21.01 -0.91
C LEU A 275 34.93 19.98 0.16
N LEU A 276 36.15 19.44 0.09
CA LEU A 276 36.63 18.40 1.00
C LEU A 276 37.27 18.98 2.27
N THR A 277 37.95 20.12 2.19
CA THR A 277 38.72 20.68 3.31
C THR A 277 38.08 21.88 4.01
N ASP A 278 37.30 22.70 3.30
CA ASP A 278 36.69 23.91 3.87
C ASP A 278 35.19 23.73 4.16
N ASP A 279 34.87 23.61 5.45
CA ASP A 279 33.50 23.50 5.94
C ASP A 279 32.63 24.73 5.62
N HIS A 280 33.21 25.94 5.59
CA HIS A 280 32.43 27.15 5.34
C HIS A 280 32.00 27.23 3.87
N TYR A 281 32.93 26.92 2.96
CA TYR A 281 32.61 26.76 1.54
C TYR A 281 31.55 25.67 1.33
N PHE A 282 31.76 24.49 1.93
CA PHE A 282 30.84 23.37 1.81
C PHE A 282 29.41 23.71 2.31
N ARG A 283 29.26 24.42 3.43
CA ARG A 283 27.94 24.87 3.93
C ARG A 283 27.20 25.75 2.91
N ASN A 284 27.91 26.60 2.18
CA ASN A 284 27.29 27.47 1.18
C ASN A 284 26.83 26.68 -0.05
N VAL A 285 27.63 25.72 -0.50
CA VAL A 285 27.26 24.80 -1.57
C VAL A 285 26.07 23.94 -1.15
N LEU A 286 26.12 23.35 0.04
CA LEU A 286 25.04 22.53 0.60
C LEU A 286 23.72 23.30 0.65
N LYS A 287 23.72 24.55 1.14
CA LYS A 287 22.54 25.43 1.13
C LYS A 287 22.00 25.68 -0.28
N LYS A 288 22.86 25.75 -1.29
CA LYS A 288 22.46 25.98 -2.68
C LYS A 288 21.83 24.73 -3.30
N GLU A 289 22.48 23.57 -3.15
CA GLU A 289 22.00 22.30 -3.70
C GLU A 289 20.70 21.84 -3.03
N ILE A 290 20.57 21.96 -1.71
CA ILE A 290 19.33 21.60 -1.00
C ILE A 290 18.14 22.46 -1.47
N LYS A 291 18.36 23.75 -1.73
CA LYS A 291 17.29 24.61 -2.28
C LYS A 291 16.87 24.19 -3.68
N LYS A 292 17.79 23.67 -4.50
CA LYS A 292 17.43 23.18 -5.84
C LYS A 292 16.52 21.97 -5.74
N ILE A 293 16.85 20.98 -4.90
CA ILE A 293 16.01 19.79 -4.75
C ILE A 293 14.67 20.10 -4.09
N ALA A 294 14.65 20.96 -3.07
CA ALA A 294 13.41 21.41 -2.42
C ALA A 294 12.46 22.16 -3.38
N ARG A 295 13.01 22.84 -4.41
CA ARG A 295 12.23 23.44 -5.51
C ARG A 295 11.76 22.40 -6.52
N TYR A 296 12.61 21.42 -6.80
CA TYR A 296 12.34 20.37 -7.78
C TYR A 296 11.18 19.47 -7.36
N VAL A 297 11.11 19.03 -6.10
CA VAL A 297 10.11 18.04 -5.66
C VAL A 297 8.65 18.49 -5.88
N PRO A 298 8.22 19.71 -5.48
CA PRO A 298 6.86 20.17 -5.79
C PRO A 298 6.60 20.28 -7.30
N ASN A 299 7.62 20.66 -8.08
CA ASN A 299 7.50 20.76 -9.54
C ASN A 299 7.37 19.37 -10.17
N LEU A 300 8.10 18.37 -9.67
CA LEU A 300 7.96 16.98 -10.08
C LEU A 300 6.50 16.53 -9.91
N HIS A 301 5.89 16.73 -8.74
CA HIS A 301 4.49 16.33 -8.50
C HIS A 301 3.49 17.07 -9.40
N LEU A 302 3.70 18.37 -9.62
CA LEU A 302 2.85 19.18 -10.51
C LEU A 302 2.87 18.61 -11.94
N PHE A 303 4.06 18.46 -12.53
CA PHE A 303 4.20 17.97 -13.90
C PHE A 303 3.85 16.49 -14.03
N LEU A 304 3.99 15.70 -12.96
CA LEU A 304 3.56 14.30 -12.95
C LEU A 304 2.04 14.18 -13.05
N LYS A 305 1.30 15.05 -12.34
CA LYS A 305 -0.16 15.14 -12.47
C LYS A 305 -0.57 15.67 -13.85
N CYS A 306 0.16 16.64 -14.42
CA CYS A 306 -0.07 17.06 -15.80
C CYS A 306 0.12 15.91 -16.79
N LEU A 307 1.17 15.09 -16.63
CA LEU A 307 1.39 13.91 -17.46
C LEU A 307 0.29 12.86 -17.27
N HIS A 308 -0.17 12.64 -16.02
CA HIS A 308 -1.28 11.73 -15.73
C HIS A 308 -2.56 12.12 -16.45
N ILE A 309 -2.94 13.40 -16.46
CA ILE A 309 -4.12 13.93 -17.19
C ILE A 309 -4.02 13.62 -18.70
N LEU A 310 -2.82 13.63 -19.26
CA LEU A 310 -2.62 13.31 -20.68
C LEU A 310 -2.72 11.81 -20.96
N VAL A 311 -2.23 10.97 -20.05
CA VAL A 311 -1.95 9.55 -20.31
C VAL A 311 -3.02 8.59 -19.76
N CYS A 312 -3.78 8.96 -18.72
CA CYS A 312 -4.68 8.04 -18.01
C CYS A 312 -5.74 7.37 -18.90
N ASP A 313 -6.23 8.09 -19.92
CA ASP A 313 -7.28 7.64 -20.84
C ASP A 313 -6.73 6.90 -22.07
N LEU A 314 -5.41 6.75 -22.21
CA LEU A 314 -4.81 6.12 -23.39
C LEU A 314 -5.04 4.60 -23.41
N PRO A 315 -5.22 4.01 -24.61
CA PRO A 315 -5.36 2.56 -24.74
C PRO A 315 -4.09 1.86 -24.25
N ARG A 316 -4.25 0.71 -23.59
CA ARG A 316 -3.19 -0.08 -22.94
C ARG A 316 -2.47 0.58 -21.76
N ALA A 317 -2.66 1.89 -21.52
CA ALA A 317 -2.11 2.64 -20.38
C ALA A 317 -0.66 2.25 -20.03
N PRO A 318 0.32 2.43 -20.93
CA PRO A 318 1.66 1.85 -20.76
C PRO A 318 2.47 2.46 -19.60
N LEU A 319 2.17 3.70 -19.18
CA LEU A 319 2.74 4.32 -17.97
C LEU A 319 1.85 4.14 -16.72
N GLY A 320 0.73 3.44 -16.86
CA GLY A 320 -0.25 3.26 -15.79
C GLY A 320 -1.46 4.19 -15.88
N LYS A 321 -2.50 3.84 -15.12
CA LYS A 321 -3.76 4.60 -15.01
C LYS A 321 -3.78 5.52 -13.79
N GLN A 322 -2.93 5.26 -12.81
CA GLN A 322 -2.96 5.93 -11.51
C GLN A 322 -1.71 6.77 -11.30
N VAL A 323 -1.83 7.91 -10.60
CA VAL A 323 -0.69 8.80 -10.33
C VAL A 323 0.45 8.08 -9.61
N ARG A 324 0.13 7.11 -8.74
CA ARG A 324 1.13 6.29 -8.04
C ARG A 324 2.02 5.47 -8.98
N GLU A 325 1.49 4.98 -10.09
CA GLU A 325 2.25 4.16 -11.07
C GLU A 325 3.21 5.05 -11.85
N LEU A 326 2.76 6.26 -12.22
CA LEU A 326 3.62 7.26 -12.82
C LEU A 326 4.71 7.73 -11.83
N TYR A 327 4.38 7.91 -10.55
CA TYR A 327 5.36 8.27 -9.51
C TYR A 327 6.42 7.19 -9.32
N ALA A 328 5.99 5.93 -9.20
CA ALA A 328 6.88 4.77 -9.15
C ALA A 328 7.87 4.76 -10.33
N CYS A 329 7.37 5.03 -11.54
CA CYS A 329 8.18 5.16 -12.74
C CYS A 329 9.15 6.36 -12.67
N ALA A 330 8.66 7.54 -12.31
CA ALA A 330 9.42 8.80 -12.21
C ALA A 330 10.65 8.72 -11.30
N VAL A 331 10.48 8.06 -10.16
CA VAL A 331 11.53 7.97 -9.14
C VAL A 331 12.48 6.82 -9.43
N SER A 332 12.06 5.81 -10.21
CA SER A 332 12.89 4.65 -10.54
C SER A 332 13.71 4.81 -11.83
N LYS A 333 13.17 5.53 -12.82
CA LYS A 333 13.79 5.73 -14.12
C LYS A 333 13.39 7.07 -14.72
N SER A 334 14.23 7.60 -15.61
CA SER A 334 13.86 8.76 -16.43
C SER A 334 12.65 8.43 -17.33
N ILE A 335 11.49 9.04 -17.03
CA ILE A 335 10.24 8.80 -17.76
C ILE A 335 10.40 9.16 -19.24
N THR A 336 10.95 10.32 -19.56
CA THR A 336 10.97 10.82 -20.94
C THR A 336 11.83 9.97 -21.88
N ARG A 337 12.82 9.25 -21.33
CA ARG A 337 13.67 8.31 -22.09
C ARG A 337 13.05 6.91 -22.23
N SER A 338 12.06 6.60 -21.40
CA SER A 338 11.43 5.28 -21.35
C SER A 338 10.68 4.94 -22.65
N GLN A 339 10.60 3.65 -22.96
CA GLN A 339 9.88 3.18 -24.14
C GLN A 339 8.37 3.41 -23.98
N GLU A 340 7.87 3.26 -22.75
CA GLU A 340 6.47 3.43 -22.39
C GLU A 340 6.00 4.88 -22.60
N TYR A 341 6.87 5.87 -22.32
CA TYR A 341 6.60 7.28 -22.62
C TYR A 341 6.54 7.56 -24.11
N LYS A 342 7.48 7.01 -24.89
CA LYS A 342 7.48 7.16 -26.36
C LYS A 342 6.21 6.57 -26.97
N GLU A 343 5.76 5.42 -26.47
CA GLU A 343 4.49 4.83 -26.85
C GLU A 343 3.30 5.73 -26.47
N CYS A 344 3.28 6.33 -25.28
CA CYS A 344 2.26 7.32 -24.92
C CYS A 344 2.23 8.49 -25.89
N PHE A 345 3.38 9.08 -26.22
CA PHE A 345 3.45 10.24 -27.11
C PHE A 345 3.09 9.90 -28.56
N GLN A 346 3.37 8.67 -29.00
CA GLN A 346 2.84 8.14 -30.26
C GLN A 346 1.32 7.99 -30.21
N LEU A 347 0.74 7.51 -29.11
CA LEU A 347 -0.71 7.41 -28.97
C LEU A 347 -1.38 8.80 -28.90
N LEU A 348 -0.75 9.77 -28.22
CA LEU A 348 -1.20 11.16 -28.21
C LEU A 348 -1.17 11.79 -29.60
N SER A 349 -0.23 11.37 -30.46
CA SER A 349 -0.19 11.81 -31.86
C SER A 349 -1.29 11.21 -32.73
N PHE A 350 -2.12 10.29 -32.23
CA PHE A 350 -3.30 9.79 -32.93
C PHE A 350 -4.62 10.36 -32.38
N GLN A 351 -4.59 11.22 -31.35
CA GLN A 351 -5.80 11.77 -30.76
C GLN A 351 -6.50 12.81 -31.65
N SER A 352 -7.84 12.84 -31.52
CA SER A 352 -8.70 13.83 -32.16
C SER A 352 -8.47 15.22 -31.55
N ARG A 353 -8.86 16.25 -32.31
CA ARG A 353 -8.73 17.65 -31.91
C ARG A 353 -9.43 17.94 -30.59
N ASP A 354 -10.67 17.47 -30.46
CA ASP A 354 -11.51 17.76 -29.30
C ASP A 354 -11.02 17.03 -28.05
N GLU A 355 -10.47 15.82 -28.18
CA GLU A 355 -9.84 15.13 -27.06
C GLU A 355 -8.56 15.83 -26.59
N LEU A 356 -7.70 16.23 -27.54
CA LEU A 356 -6.45 16.91 -27.21
C LEU A 356 -6.72 18.29 -26.59
N SER A 357 -7.64 19.08 -27.15
CA SER A 357 -7.99 20.40 -26.61
C SER A 357 -8.58 20.29 -25.19
N ASN A 358 -9.48 19.33 -24.95
CA ASN A 358 -10.03 19.07 -23.62
C ASN A 358 -8.95 18.66 -22.61
N LYS A 359 -7.99 17.82 -23.02
CA LYS A 359 -6.86 17.45 -22.16
C LYS A 359 -5.95 18.64 -21.85
N LEU A 360 -5.63 19.47 -22.82
CA LEU A 360 -4.83 20.69 -22.62
C LEU A 360 -5.53 21.69 -21.71
N LEU A 361 -6.86 21.86 -21.85
CA LEU A 361 -7.67 22.68 -20.96
C LEU A 361 -7.62 22.14 -19.53
N ARG A 362 -7.78 20.83 -19.32
CA ARG A 362 -7.64 20.22 -17.98
C ARG A 362 -6.25 20.44 -17.38
N VAL A 363 -5.20 20.32 -18.17
CA VAL A 363 -3.81 20.61 -17.72
C VAL A 363 -3.67 22.09 -17.34
N LYS A 364 -4.20 23.00 -18.16
CA LYS A 364 -4.20 24.44 -17.89
C LYS A 364 -4.93 24.75 -16.58
N ASP A 365 -6.17 24.31 -16.44
CA ASP A 365 -7.01 24.53 -15.26
C ASP A 365 -6.34 23.94 -14.01
N PHE A 366 -5.66 22.80 -14.15
CA PHE A 366 -4.90 22.19 -13.07
C PHE A 366 -3.70 23.05 -12.62
N ILE A 367 -2.93 23.61 -13.56
CA ILE A 367 -1.81 24.51 -13.24
C ILE A 367 -2.32 25.83 -12.63
N GLU A 368 -3.43 26.36 -13.14
CA GLU A 368 -4.07 27.59 -12.63
C GLU A 368 -4.60 27.42 -11.20
N ASN A 369 -5.19 26.29 -10.85
CA ASN A 369 -5.73 26.06 -9.50
C ASN A 369 -4.64 25.73 -8.46
N ASN A 370 -3.48 25.22 -8.88
CA ASN A 370 -2.40 24.77 -7.99
C ASN A 370 -1.28 25.82 -7.79
N VAL A 371 -1.63 27.11 -7.81
CA VAL A 371 -0.69 28.22 -7.57
C VAL A 371 0.06 28.04 -6.25
N GLU A 372 -0.68 27.68 -5.18
CA GLU A 372 -0.14 27.45 -3.84
C GLU A 372 0.64 26.12 -3.72
N GLN A 373 0.66 25.27 -4.76
CA GLN A 373 1.39 24.00 -4.79
C GLN A 373 2.62 24.00 -5.73
N SER A 374 2.80 24.99 -6.61
CA SER A 374 3.96 25.15 -7.53
C SER A 374 5.05 26.14 -7.04
N GLN A 375 6.34 25.73 -6.97
CA GLN A 375 7.47 26.64 -6.62
C GLN A 375 8.07 27.26 -7.90
N LEU A 376 7.32 27.17 -8.99
CA LEU A 376 7.62 27.84 -10.24
C LEU A 376 7.64 29.35 -10.01
N ASP A 377 8.65 30.02 -10.57
CA ASP A 377 8.66 31.48 -10.66
C ASP A 377 7.39 31.90 -11.41
N GLY A 378 6.69 32.93 -10.91
CA GLY A 378 5.37 33.36 -11.40
C GLY A 378 5.35 33.57 -12.92
N ASP A 379 6.40 34.20 -13.44
CA ASP A 379 6.59 34.50 -14.86
C ASP A 379 6.70 33.24 -15.73
N VAL A 380 7.35 32.18 -15.23
CA VAL A 380 7.51 30.91 -15.96
C VAL A 380 6.19 30.17 -16.03
N ARG A 381 5.42 30.19 -14.94
CA ARG A 381 4.09 29.59 -14.89
C ARG A 381 3.13 30.31 -15.83
N GLU A 382 3.10 31.64 -15.78
CA GLU A 382 2.28 32.45 -16.70
C GLU A 382 2.71 32.24 -18.17
N GLY A 383 4.00 32.09 -18.44
CA GLY A 383 4.51 31.70 -19.76
C GLY A 383 3.97 30.35 -20.25
N ILE A 384 3.93 29.33 -19.38
CA ILE A 384 3.38 28.01 -19.73
C ILE A 384 1.86 28.11 -19.95
N ILE A 385 1.13 28.81 -19.08
CA ILE A 385 -0.33 28.98 -19.20
C ILE A 385 -0.68 29.74 -20.48
N THR A 386 0.02 30.84 -20.77
CA THR A 386 -0.20 31.64 -21.97
C THR A 386 0.08 30.82 -23.24
N GLN A 387 1.16 30.03 -23.27
CA GLN A 387 1.44 29.14 -24.40
C GLN A 387 0.39 28.04 -24.55
N LEU A 388 -0.02 27.38 -23.46
CA LEU A 388 -1.12 26.39 -23.49
C LEU A 388 -2.42 27.02 -24.00
N SER A 389 -2.77 28.22 -23.53
CA SER A 389 -3.95 28.95 -24.01
C SER A 389 -3.85 29.34 -25.49
N GLY A 390 -2.66 29.71 -25.96
CA GLY A 390 -2.38 30.00 -27.36
C GLY A 390 -2.56 28.76 -28.23
N TYR A 391 -2.11 27.59 -27.77
CA TYR A 391 -2.33 26.32 -28.47
C TYR A 391 -3.80 25.90 -28.47
N VAL A 392 -4.52 26.04 -27.35
CA VAL A 392 -5.96 25.75 -27.30
C VAL A 392 -6.74 26.68 -28.25
N ASN A 393 -6.41 27.97 -28.29
CA ASN A 393 -7.03 28.93 -29.20
C ASN A 393 -6.71 28.59 -30.67
N LYS A 394 -5.46 28.24 -30.99
CA LYS A 394 -5.08 27.77 -32.33
C LYS A 394 -5.85 26.50 -32.73
N LEU A 395 -6.05 25.57 -31.79
CA LEU A 395 -6.79 24.33 -32.04
C LEU A 395 -8.28 24.59 -32.28
N ASN A 396 -8.89 25.52 -31.54
CA ASN A 396 -10.31 25.87 -31.70
C ASN A 396 -10.56 26.75 -32.93
N HIS A 397 -9.61 27.61 -33.32
CA HIS A 397 -9.73 28.47 -34.51
C HIS A 397 -9.49 27.76 -35.86
N LEU A 398 -9.09 26.48 -35.86
CA LEU A 398 -8.95 25.67 -37.08
C LEU A 398 -10.27 25.39 -37.81
N GLU A 399 -11.42 25.79 -37.25
CA GLU A 399 -12.74 25.52 -37.82
C GLU A 399 -13.06 26.28 -39.12
N TRP A 400 -12.25 27.26 -39.56
CA TRP A 400 -12.65 28.22 -40.61
C TRP A 400 -11.72 28.29 -41.84
N GLU A 401 -10.77 27.37 -42.01
CA GLU A 401 -9.94 27.31 -43.23
C GLU A 401 -9.83 25.89 -43.78
N GLU A 402 -10.95 25.32 -44.21
CA GLU A 402 -10.95 24.30 -45.27
C GLU A 402 -10.67 25.00 -46.61
N GLU A 403 -9.43 25.43 -46.83
CA GLU A 403 -8.93 25.48 -48.21
C GLU A 403 -8.61 24.04 -48.60
N VAL A 404 -9.57 23.41 -49.25
CA VAL A 404 -9.31 22.23 -50.08
C VAL A 404 -8.38 22.72 -51.19
N GLU A 405 -7.07 22.54 -51.03
CA GLU A 405 -6.17 22.51 -52.19
C GLU A 405 -6.62 21.30 -53.02
N GLU A 406 -7.42 21.55 -54.06
CA GLU A 406 -7.65 20.61 -55.14
C GLU A 406 -6.30 20.26 -55.73
N VAL A 407 -5.78 19.07 -55.39
CA VAL A 407 -4.65 18.50 -56.11
C VAL A 407 -5.17 18.19 -57.51
N GLU A 408 -4.70 18.95 -58.50
CA GLU A 408 -4.90 18.69 -59.92
C GLU A 408 -4.59 17.21 -60.21
N ASN A 409 -5.63 16.44 -60.49
CA ASN A 409 -5.56 15.03 -60.89
C ASN A 409 -5.12 14.92 -62.36
N ASP A 410 -3.96 15.45 -62.72
CA ASP A 410 -3.38 15.28 -64.05
C ASP A 410 -2.22 14.29 -63.98
N THR A 411 -2.57 12.99 -64.02
CA THR A 411 -1.81 11.85 -64.60
C THR A 411 -2.29 10.50 -64.03
N LEU A 412 -3.56 10.15 -64.25
CA LEU A 412 -4.09 8.80 -63.99
C LEU A 412 -4.48 8.04 -65.26
N CYS A 413 -3.86 8.35 -66.39
CA CYS A 413 -3.99 7.56 -67.61
C CYS A 413 -2.65 6.89 -67.94
N GLU A 414 -2.68 5.55 -67.98
CA GLU A 414 -1.63 4.60 -68.38
C GLU A 414 -0.87 3.87 -67.24
N ILE A 415 -1.56 2.97 -66.53
CA ILE A 415 -0.91 1.85 -65.83
C ILE A 415 -1.72 0.56 -66.09
N LEU A 416 -1.11 -0.39 -66.80
CA LEU A 416 -1.74 -1.66 -67.22
C LEU A 416 -1.52 -2.82 -66.23
N ASP A 417 -0.84 -2.61 -65.09
CA ASP A 417 -0.49 -3.71 -64.19
C ASP A 417 -0.80 -3.43 -62.70
N ARG A 418 -1.59 -4.33 -62.09
CA ARG A 418 -2.19 -4.21 -60.75
C ARG A 418 -1.15 -4.25 -59.62
N LYS A 419 0.03 -4.84 -59.86
CA LYS A 419 1.13 -4.89 -58.88
C LYS A 419 1.87 -3.56 -58.77
N GLN A 420 2.15 -2.91 -59.90
CA GLN A 420 2.79 -1.59 -59.92
C GLN A 420 1.88 -0.51 -59.33
N PHE A 421 0.57 -0.63 -59.51
CA PHE A 421 -0.41 0.23 -58.86
C PHE A 421 -0.41 0.08 -57.34
N LYS A 422 -0.29 -1.15 -56.83
CA LYS A 422 -0.22 -1.44 -55.38
C LYS A 422 1.09 -0.96 -54.76
N GLU A 423 2.21 -1.09 -55.46
CA GLU A 423 3.51 -0.57 -55.02
C GLU A 423 3.56 0.95 -55.03
N LYS A 424 3.01 1.61 -56.07
CA LYS A 424 2.86 3.08 -56.10
C LYS A 424 1.89 3.58 -55.02
N LEU A 425 0.76 2.91 -54.76
CA LEU A 425 -0.12 3.23 -53.63
C LEU A 425 0.59 3.08 -52.27
N SER A 426 1.40 2.03 -52.11
CA SER A 426 2.26 1.85 -50.93
C SER A 426 3.29 2.98 -50.80
N GLN A 427 3.93 3.39 -51.91
CA GLN A 427 4.90 4.48 -51.93
C GLN A 427 4.23 5.85 -51.66
N ILE A 428 3.06 6.11 -52.22
CA ILE A 428 2.28 7.34 -52.01
C ILE A 428 1.76 7.41 -50.55
N SER A 429 1.30 6.29 -49.97
CA SER A 429 0.91 6.25 -48.55
C SER A 429 2.10 6.42 -47.60
N LYS A 430 3.32 6.07 -48.03
CA LYS A 430 4.55 6.23 -47.25
C LYS A 430 5.16 7.61 -47.39
N HIS A 431 4.95 8.32 -48.50
CA HIS A 431 5.69 9.54 -48.80
C HIS A 431 4.98 10.87 -48.60
N ASN A 432 3.64 10.96 -48.56
CA ASN A 432 2.96 12.22 -48.21
C ASN A 432 1.47 11.97 -47.93
N GLN A 433 1.10 11.80 -46.66
CA GLN A 433 -0.16 12.42 -46.24
C GLN A 433 0.13 13.92 -46.16
N PRO A 434 -0.64 14.80 -46.81
CA PRO A 434 -0.50 16.23 -46.55
C PRO A 434 -0.68 16.41 -45.04
N LYS A 435 0.37 16.84 -44.34
CA LYS A 435 0.27 17.10 -42.89
C LYS A 435 -0.83 18.14 -42.74
N ASN A 436 -1.97 17.69 -42.24
CA ASN A 436 -3.13 18.55 -42.06
C ASN A 436 -2.71 19.74 -41.19
N LYS A 437 -3.31 20.93 -41.33
CA LYS A 437 -2.93 22.10 -40.50
C LYS A 437 -2.95 21.72 -39.00
N TYR A 438 -3.88 20.85 -38.61
CA TYR A 438 -3.96 20.21 -37.30
C TYR A 438 -2.75 19.34 -36.92
N ASP A 439 -2.22 18.51 -37.83
CA ASP A 439 -1.08 17.62 -37.53
C ASP A 439 0.20 18.40 -37.22
N LYS A 440 0.39 19.56 -37.88
CA LYS A 440 1.50 20.48 -37.60
C LYS A 440 1.37 21.07 -36.20
N ILE A 441 0.20 21.62 -35.87
CA ILE A 441 -0.08 22.20 -34.54
C ILE A 441 0.02 21.13 -33.45
N ARG A 442 -0.48 19.92 -33.69
CA ARG A 442 -0.35 18.79 -32.74
C ARG A 442 1.11 18.44 -32.50
N ALA A 443 1.94 18.39 -33.54
CA ALA A 443 3.37 18.14 -33.37
C ALA A 443 4.06 19.24 -32.55
N GLU A 444 3.72 20.52 -32.80
CA GLU A 444 4.23 21.65 -32.00
C GLU A 444 3.81 21.56 -30.53
N VAL A 445 2.55 21.20 -30.27
CA VAL A 445 2.03 21.00 -28.90
C VAL A 445 2.76 19.87 -28.20
N LEU A 446 2.91 18.72 -28.86
CA LEU A 446 3.59 17.56 -28.26
C LEU A 446 5.07 17.82 -28.04
N ASP A 447 5.73 18.54 -28.95
CA ASP A 447 7.12 18.95 -28.78
C ASP A 447 7.28 19.92 -27.60
N PHE A 448 6.40 20.93 -27.51
CA PHE A 448 6.36 21.84 -26.36
C PHE A 448 6.16 21.07 -25.04
N LEU A 449 5.18 20.18 -24.97
CA LEU A 449 4.92 19.37 -23.78
C LEU A 449 6.11 18.48 -23.43
N SER A 450 6.74 17.84 -24.43
CA SER A 450 7.93 17.01 -24.20
C SER A 450 9.08 17.84 -23.65
N GLN A 451 9.32 19.05 -24.17
CA GLN A 451 10.34 19.96 -23.65
C GLN A 451 10.07 20.37 -22.19
N GLN A 452 8.81 20.62 -21.82
CA GLN A 452 8.46 20.90 -20.42
C GLN A 452 8.69 19.67 -19.53
N PHE A 453 8.25 18.48 -19.97
CA PHE A 453 8.44 17.26 -19.21
C PHE A 453 9.91 16.87 -19.07
N ASP A 454 10.74 17.03 -20.09
CA ASP A 454 12.19 16.82 -20.02
C ASP A 454 12.86 17.74 -19.01
N ARG A 455 12.34 18.95 -18.82
CA ARG A 455 12.88 19.94 -17.87
C ARG A 455 12.51 19.63 -16.41
N TYR A 456 11.28 19.15 -16.15
CA TYR A 456 10.74 19.04 -14.80
C TYR A 456 10.55 17.60 -14.30
N LEU A 457 10.43 16.61 -15.18
CA LEU A 457 10.33 15.18 -14.83
C LEU A 457 11.69 14.47 -14.91
N LEU A 458 12.70 15.09 -14.31
CA LEU A 458 14.01 14.48 -14.13
C LEU A 458 13.95 13.40 -13.06
N GLU A 459 14.88 12.45 -13.09
CA GLU A 459 15.02 11.44 -12.03
C GLU A 459 15.63 12.08 -10.76
N PRO A 460 15.14 11.78 -9.55
CA PRO A 460 15.69 12.36 -8.32
C PRO A 460 17.19 12.10 -8.11
N THR A 461 17.70 10.95 -8.57
CA THR A 461 19.11 10.54 -8.43
C THR A 461 20.10 11.43 -9.21
N SER A 462 19.59 12.26 -10.12
CA SER A 462 20.37 13.26 -10.86
C SER A 462 20.77 14.46 -10.01
N PHE A 463 20.09 14.67 -8.88
CA PHE A 463 20.38 15.78 -7.97
C PHE A 463 21.35 15.36 -6.86
N PRO A 464 22.33 16.22 -6.52
CA PRO A 464 23.14 16.06 -5.31
C PRO A 464 22.26 16.06 -4.06
N PHE A 465 22.62 15.25 -3.08
CA PHE A 465 21.95 15.12 -1.78
C PHE A 465 20.47 14.69 -1.84
N HIS A 466 20.06 14.02 -2.92
CA HIS A 466 18.70 13.50 -3.04
C HIS A 466 18.35 12.47 -1.97
N GLU A 467 19.35 11.76 -1.44
CA GLU A 467 19.20 10.81 -0.35
C GLU A 467 18.62 11.46 0.91
N ILE A 468 18.77 12.77 1.11
CA ILE A 468 18.19 13.48 2.28
C ILE A 468 16.66 13.49 2.23
N PHE A 469 16.09 13.56 1.02
CA PHE A 469 14.65 13.68 0.80
C PHE A 469 14.01 12.36 0.37
N PHE A 470 14.77 11.46 -0.26
CA PHE A 470 14.28 10.19 -0.80
C PHE A 470 14.92 8.99 -0.10
N PHE A 471 14.09 8.18 0.55
CA PHE A 471 14.53 6.92 1.15
C PHE A 471 14.39 5.74 0.19
N ASN A 472 15.50 5.09 -0.17
CA ASN A 472 15.53 4.04 -1.20
C ASN A 472 16.24 2.75 -0.76
N ASP A 473 16.45 2.55 0.54
CA ASP A 473 17.06 1.31 1.03
C ASP A 473 16.03 0.17 1.04
N ILE A 474 16.34 -0.90 0.29
CA ILE A 474 15.47 -2.08 0.16
C ILE A 474 15.63 -3.05 1.34
N SER A 475 16.67 -2.89 2.16
CA SER A 475 16.90 -3.73 3.35
C SER A 475 15.69 -3.77 4.30
N ILE A 476 14.90 -2.69 4.32
CA ILE A 476 13.62 -2.54 5.00
C ILE A 476 12.63 -3.69 4.74
N GLN A 477 12.72 -4.34 3.57
CA GLN A 477 11.90 -5.49 3.22
C GLN A 477 12.00 -6.63 4.23
N ASN A 478 13.22 -6.88 4.74
CA ASN A 478 13.46 -7.96 5.70
C ASN A 478 12.78 -7.69 7.05
N HIS A 479 12.67 -6.42 7.43
CA HIS A 479 12.03 -5.98 8.67
C HIS A 479 10.49 -6.02 8.58
N ILE A 480 9.93 -5.74 7.40
CA ILE A 480 8.46 -5.64 7.21
C ILE A 480 7.83 -7.01 6.88
N ILE A 481 8.37 -7.74 5.89
CA ILE A 481 7.73 -8.97 5.40
C ILE A 481 8.07 -10.19 6.27
N GLY A 482 9.27 -10.21 6.88
CA GLY A 482 9.70 -11.29 7.78
C GLY A 482 9.77 -12.67 7.11
N SER A 483 10.87 -12.98 6.43
CA SER A 483 11.08 -14.25 5.71
C SER A 483 11.66 -15.38 6.58
N HIS A 484 11.02 -15.66 7.72
CA HIS A 484 11.49 -16.61 8.75
C HIS A 484 11.87 -18.00 8.19
N ARG A 485 11.04 -18.58 7.32
CA ARG A 485 11.32 -19.90 6.73
C ARG A 485 12.60 -19.88 5.89
N ALA A 486 12.83 -18.83 5.11
CA ALA A 486 14.03 -18.71 4.29
C ALA A 486 15.28 -18.56 5.17
N ALA A 487 15.20 -17.75 6.23
CA ALA A 487 16.30 -17.58 7.18
C ALA A 487 16.66 -18.91 7.89
N ILE A 488 15.66 -19.64 8.39
CA ILE A 488 15.88 -20.96 9.02
C ILE A 488 16.45 -21.95 8.00
N HIS A 489 15.92 -21.95 6.78
CA HIS A 489 16.39 -22.81 5.71
C HIS A 489 17.87 -22.56 5.38
N THR A 490 18.24 -21.30 5.15
CA THR A 490 19.64 -20.91 4.91
C THR A 490 20.52 -21.24 6.10
N ALA A 491 20.07 -21.00 7.34
CA ALA A 491 20.88 -21.31 8.53
C ALA A 491 21.15 -22.80 8.70
N LEU A 492 20.17 -23.66 8.39
CA LEU A 492 20.31 -25.11 8.49
C LEU A 492 21.09 -25.71 7.30
N ASN A 493 20.97 -25.14 6.10
CA ASN A 493 21.69 -25.61 4.92
C ASN A 493 23.12 -25.07 4.79
N ASP A 494 23.34 -23.81 5.12
CA ASP A 494 24.64 -23.15 5.09
C ASP A 494 24.91 -22.39 6.41
N PRO A 495 25.40 -23.09 7.44
CA PRO A 495 25.76 -22.46 8.71
C PRO A 495 26.88 -21.44 8.56
N HIS A 496 27.74 -21.56 7.53
CA HIS A 496 28.85 -20.64 7.31
C HIS A 496 28.35 -19.23 7.00
N PHE A 497 27.23 -19.08 6.29
CA PHE A 497 26.60 -17.79 6.01
C PHE A 497 26.44 -16.90 7.26
N TYR A 498 26.07 -17.52 8.40
CA TYR A 498 25.89 -16.80 9.67
C TYR A 498 27.11 -16.87 10.60
N LEU A 499 27.78 -18.03 10.69
CA LEU A 499 28.88 -18.25 11.63
C LEU A 499 30.24 -17.72 11.12
N GLN A 500 30.38 -17.52 9.81
CA GLN A 500 31.60 -17.04 9.15
C GLN A 500 32.87 -17.82 9.57
N CYS A 501 32.70 -19.13 9.81
CA CYS A 501 33.77 -20.00 10.31
C CYS A 501 34.57 -20.64 9.16
N SER A 502 35.85 -20.92 9.38
CA SER A 502 36.71 -21.54 8.35
C SER A 502 36.42 -23.02 8.09
N CYS A 503 35.68 -23.70 8.97
CA CYS A 503 35.49 -25.15 8.90
C CYS A 503 34.20 -25.61 8.20
N CYS A 504 33.20 -24.73 8.01
CA CYS A 504 31.91 -25.09 7.42
C CYS A 504 31.70 -24.50 6.01
N GLU A 505 32.75 -23.99 5.36
CA GLU A 505 32.67 -23.46 4.01
C GLU A 505 32.34 -24.59 3.02
N ILE A 506 31.24 -24.41 2.28
CA ILE A 506 30.74 -25.37 1.30
C ILE A 506 30.76 -24.78 -0.10
N SER A 507 31.16 -25.59 -1.08
CA SER A 507 31.16 -25.20 -2.50
C SER A 507 29.80 -25.44 -3.18
N ASN A 508 29.01 -26.40 -2.68
CA ASN A 508 27.68 -26.74 -3.19
C ASN A 508 26.72 -27.04 -2.02
N ASP A 509 25.46 -26.69 -2.19
CA ASP A 509 24.40 -26.84 -1.17
C ASP A 509 24.12 -28.30 -0.78
N SER A 510 24.46 -29.27 -1.63
CA SER A 510 24.27 -30.71 -1.37
C SER A 510 25.38 -31.35 -0.52
N ILE A 511 26.49 -30.65 -0.27
CA ILE A 511 27.60 -31.19 0.49
C ILE A 511 27.26 -31.16 1.99
N ILE A 512 27.54 -32.27 2.68
CA ILE A 512 27.43 -32.40 4.13
C ILE A 512 28.85 -32.57 4.69
N LEU A 513 29.29 -31.62 5.53
CA LEU A 513 30.60 -31.67 6.18
C LEU A 513 30.45 -32.17 7.62
N PRO A 514 31.39 -33.01 8.13
CA PRO A 514 31.39 -33.46 9.52
C PRO A 514 31.58 -32.33 10.55
N SER A 515 32.15 -31.21 10.12
CA SER A 515 32.39 -30.00 10.93
C SER A 515 31.13 -29.16 11.16
N MET A 516 30.04 -29.43 10.43
CA MET A 516 28.78 -28.69 10.58
C MET A 516 28.12 -28.98 11.94
N PRO A 517 27.29 -28.06 12.45
CA PRO A 517 26.42 -28.33 13.58
C PRO A 517 25.53 -29.55 13.34
N ASP A 518 25.28 -30.34 14.39
CA ASP A 518 24.50 -31.59 14.30
C ASP A 518 23.12 -31.38 13.68
N ILE A 519 22.45 -30.30 14.07
CA ILE A 519 21.13 -29.94 13.54
C ILE A 519 21.15 -29.73 12.02
N SER A 520 22.23 -29.17 11.47
CA SER A 520 22.40 -28.94 10.03
C SER A 520 22.69 -30.24 9.28
N ILE A 521 23.49 -31.14 9.86
CA ILE A 521 23.75 -32.48 9.29
C ILE A 521 22.45 -33.27 9.24
N VAL A 522 21.75 -33.34 10.38
CA VAL A 522 20.46 -34.03 10.52
C VAL A 522 19.43 -33.43 9.57
N TYR A 523 19.40 -32.10 9.43
CA TYR A 523 18.56 -31.41 8.45
C TYR A 523 18.90 -31.77 7.00
N LYS A 524 20.16 -31.74 6.57
CA LYS A 524 20.48 -32.12 5.17
C LYS A 524 20.09 -33.57 4.88
N LEU A 525 20.34 -34.50 5.81
CA LEU A 525 19.88 -35.89 5.71
C LEU A 525 18.35 -36.01 5.64
N HIS A 526 17.61 -35.17 6.38
CA HIS A 526 16.15 -35.14 6.33
C HIS A 526 15.62 -34.74 4.95
N LEU A 527 16.34 -33.89 4.21
CA LEU A 527 15.95 -33.43 2.89
C LEU A 527 16.02 -34.56 1.85
N GLU A 528 17.01 -35.44 1.98
CA GLU A 528 17.20 -36.63 1.14
C GLU A 528 16.17 -37.73 1.44
N CYS A 529 15.61 -37.73 2.65
CA CYS A 529 14.61 -38.70 3.06
C CYS A 529 13.21 -38.41 2.47
N GLY A 530 12.46 -39.49 2.26
CA GLY A 530 11.05 -39.43 1.85
C GLY A 530 10.11 -38.95 2.95
N LYS A 531 8.80 -39.08 2.69
CA LYS A 531 7.73 -38.60 3.59
C LYS A 531 7.75 -39.21 5.00
N MET A 532 8.20 -40.46 5.11
CA MET A 532 8.33 -41.20 6.37
C MET A 532 9.79 -41.56 6.54
N ILE A 533 10.39 -41.11 7.64
CA ILE A 533 11.81 -41.30 7.94
C ILE A 533 11.92 -42.36 9.03
N ASN A 534 12.70 -43.42 8.76
CA ASN A 534 13.04 -44.42 9.77
C ASN A 534 14.12 -43.83 10.69
N LEU A 535 13.86 -43.76 12.00
CA LEU A 535 14.78 -43.16 12.97
C LEU A 535 16.11 -43.91 13.06
N TYR A 536 16.09 -45.23 12.88
CA TYR A 536 17.31 -46.03 12.95
C TYR A 536 18.22 -45.77 11.74
N ASP A 537 17.66 -45.80 10.53
CA ASP A 537 18.44 -45.55 9.30
C ASP A 537 19.00 -44.14 9.30
N TRP A 538 18.22 -43.16 9.77
CA TRP A 538 18.65 -41.78 9.87
C TRP A 538 19.78 -41.57 10.90
N LEU A 539 19.71 -42.27 12.04
CA LEU A 539 20.80 -42.29 13.03
C LEU A 539 22.08 -42.90 12.42
N GLN A 540 21.96 -44.00 11.67
CA GLN A 540 23.13 -44.61 11.02
C GLN A 540 23.76 -43.68 9.98
N SER A 541 22.95 -42.99 9.17
CA SER A 541 23.46 -41.97 8.24
C SER A 541 24.17 -40.82 8.97
N PHE A 542 23.62 -40.33 10.08
CA PHE A 542 24.28 -39.31 10.90
C PHE A 542 25.64 -39.78 11.45
N LEU A 543 25.71 -41.01 11.97
CA LEU A 543 26.95 -41.59 12.51
C LEU A 543 28.01 -41.76 11.41
N SER A 544 27.63 -42.15 10.19
CA SER A 544 28.56 -42.30 9.06
C SER A 544 29.27 -40.99 8.66
N ILE A 545 28.67 -39.84 8.97
CA ILE A 545 29.23 -38.52 8.66
C ILE A 545 30.10 -38.02 9.82
N VAL A 546 29.62 -38.13 11.05
CA VAL A 546 30.29 -37.56 12.23
C VAL A 546 31.43 -38.44 12.76
N ASP A 547 31.31 -39.76 12.62
CA ASP A 547 32.29 -40.73 13.12
C ASP A 547 32.47 -41.91 12.15
N PRO A 548 33.19 -41.68 11.02
CA PRO A 548 33.35 -42.69 9.97
C PRO A 548 34.23 -43.90 10.37
N GLN A 549 34.85 -43.89 11.56
CA GLN A 549 35.81 -44.92 11.98
C GLN A 549 35.18 -46.16 12.64
N ASP A 550 33.88 -46.14 12.96
CA ASP A 550 33.19 -47.22 13.71
C ASP A 550 32.39 -48.21 12.82
N ILE A 551 32.57 -48.22 11.49
CA ILE A 551 31.73 -49.02 10.56
C ILE A 551 32.32 -50.42 10.24
N ASP A 552 33.63 -50.65 10.42
CA ASP A 552 34.33 -51.87 9.97
C ASP A 552 34.43 -53.00 11.02
N ASP A 553 33.85 -52.85 12.22
CA ASP A 553 33.89 -53.89 13.26
C ASP A 553 32.55 -54.63 13.34
N ASP A 554 32.47 -55.83 12.75
CA ASP A 554 31.30 -56.72 12.63
C ASP A 554 30.63 -57.14 13.97
N SER A 555 31.11 -56.61 15.10
CA SER A 555 30.74 -56.96 16.46
C SER A 555 29.64 -56.06 17.05
N LYS A 556 28.50 -55.87 16.37
CA LYS A 556 27.35 -55.01 16.78
C LYS A 556 27.80 -53.59 17.17
N PRO A 557 27.58 -52.55 16.32
CA PRO A 557 28.02 -51.20 16.65
C PRO A 557 27.31 -50.72 17.93
N LYS A 558 28.04 -50.71 19.05
CA LYS A 558 27.59 -50.02 20.26
C LYS A 558 27.68 -48.53 19.96
N VAL A 559 26.59 -47.95 19.49
CA VAL A 559 26.48 -46.50 19.28
C VAL A 559 26.93 -45.81 20.55
N LYS A 560 27.94 -44.93 20.45
CA LYS A 560 28.43 -44.15 21.59
C LYS A 560 27.23 -43.38 22.19
N PRO A 561 26.92 -43.50 23.49
CA PRO A 561 25.74 -42.87 24.08
C PRO A 561 25.69 -41.35 23.87
N GLN A 562 26.85 -40.70 23.77
CA GLN A 562 26.98 -39.28 23.48
C GLN A 562 26.50 -38.92 22.05
N LEU A 563 26.86 -39.72 21.04
CA LEU A 563 26.42 -39.49 19.65
C LEU A 563 24.92 -39.76 19.50
N GLN A 564 24.40 -40.78 20.20
CA GLN A 564 22.96 -41.02 20.26
C GLN A 564 22.21 -39.85 20.91
N ALA A 565 22.74 -39.28 21.99
CA ALA A 565 22.16 -38.11 22.65
C ALA A 565 22.17 -36.87 21.74
N ARG A 566 23.29 -36.61 21.05
CA ARG A 566 23.42 -35.51 20.06
C ARG A 566 22.41 -35.65 18.92
N PHE A 567 22.29 -36.83 18.33
CA PHE A 567 21.29 -37.10 17.31
C PHE A 567 19.86 -36.89 17.84
N THR A 568 19.55 -37.44 19.03
CA THR A 568 18.22 -37.30 19.64
C THR A 568 17.88 -35.84 19.91
N GLN A 569 18.86 -35.04 20.34
CA GLN A 569 18.70 -33.60 20.51
C GLN A 569 18.41 -32.90 19.18
N ALA A 570 19.22 -33.15 18.13
CA ALA A 570 18.99 -32.56 16.82
C ALA A 570 17.61 -32.94 16.23
N VAL A 571 17.17 -34.18 16.41
CA VAL A 571 15.82 -34.63 16.04
C VAL A 571 14.74 -33.89 16.83
N ALA A 572 14.92 -33.72 18.14
CA ALA A 572 13.98 -32.98 18.98
C ALA A 572 13.91 -31.49 18.58
N GLU A 573 15.04 -30.87 18.23
CA GLU A 573 15.09 -29.51 17.71
C GLU A 573 14.38 -29.39 16.35
N LEU A 574 14.54 -30.36 15.44
CA LEU A 574 13.79 -30.40 14.17
C LEU A 574 12.28 -30.60 14.39
N GLU A 575 11.87 -31.39 15.38
CA GLU A 575 10.46 -31.56 15.75
C GLU A 575 9.91 -30.26 16.35
N TYR A 576 10.69 -29.58 17.19
CA TYR A 576 10.33 -28.28 17.77
C TYR A 576 10.15 -27.20 16.69
N LEU A 577 11.04 -27.15 15.70
CA LEU A 577 10.95 -26.25 14.55
C LEU A 577 9.81 -26.63 13.56
N GLY A 578 9.19 -27.80 13.74
CA GLY A 578 8.06 -28.25 12.93
C GLY A 578 8.45 -28.84 11.57
N PHE A 579 9.71 -29.23 11.36
CA PHE A 579 10.14 -29.92 10.14
C PHE A 579 9.67 -31.38 10.11
N ILE A 580 9.59 -32.01 11.30
CA ILE A 580 9.15 -33.39 11.48
C ILE A 580 8.09 -33.47 12.58
N LYS A 581 7.35 -34.58 12.60
CA LYS A 581 6.38 -34.92 13.65
C LYS A 581 6.45 -36.39 13.98
N SER A 582 6.42 -36.72 15.27
CA SER A 582 6.24 -38.09 15.74
C SER A 582 5.00 -38.75 15.13
N SER A 583 5.19 -39.90 14.48
CA SER A 583 4.11 -40.64 13.82
C SER A 583 3.65 -41.81 14.70
N LYS A 584 2.35 -41.88 15.00
CA LYS A 584 1.74 -43.07 15.62
C LYS A 584 1.36 -44.16 14.61
N ARG A 585 1.55 -43.90 13.31
CA ARG A 585 1.11 -44.82 12.23
C ARG A 585 2.08 -45.96 11.98
N LYS A 586 3.37 -45.74 12.20
CA LYS A 586 4.43 -46.75 12.02
C LYS A 586 5.41 -46.58 13.17
N MET A 587 5.72 -47.67 13.86
CA MET A 587 6.70 -47.67 14.95
C MET A 587 8.06 -47.20 14.42
N ASP A 588 8.79 -46.46 15.25
CA ASP A 588 10.15 -45.97 14.99
C ASP A 588 10.31 -45.08 13.74
N HIS A 589 9.21 -44.44 13.31
CA HIS A 589 9.23 -43.49 12.19
C HIS A 589 8.75 -42.11 12.60
N VAL A 590 9.36 -41.10 11.99
CA VAL A 590 8.89 -39.71 12.02
C VAL A 590 8.34 -39.30 10.66
N ALA A 591 7.30 -38.47 10.67
CA ALA A 591 6.71 -37.93 9.45
C ALA A 591 7.31 -36.57 9.14
N ARG A 592 7.79 -36.38 7.91
CA ARG A 592 8.25 -35.08 7.41
C ARG A 592 7.04 -34.19 7.12
N LEU A 593 7.08 -32.95 7.59
CA LEU A 593 5.99 -31.96 7.43
C LEU A 593 6.24 -30.95 6.31
N THR A 594 7.51 -30.74 5.92
CA THR A 594 7.90 -29.78 4.89
C THR A 594 8.25 -30.45 3.57
N TRP A 595 7.95 -29.76 2.46
CA TRP A 595 8.31 -30.17 1.10
C TRP A 595 9.20 -29.09 0.48
N GLY A 596 10.21 -29.54 -0.30
CA GLY A 596 11.19 -28.68 -0.96
C GLY A 596 12.28 -28.18 0.00
N GLY A 597 13.53 -28.51 -0.33
CA GLY A 597 14.68 -27.67 0.01
C GLY A 597 14.89 -26.63 -1.08
#